data_AF-A0ABC8J9R3-F1
#
_entry.id   AF-A0ABC8J9R3-F1
#
_cell.length_a   1.000
_cell.length_b   1.000
_cell.length_c   1.000
_cell.angle_alpha   90.00
_cell.angle_beta   90.00
_cell.angle_gamma   90.00
#
_symmetry.space_group_name_H-M   'P 1'
#
loop_
_entity.id
_entity.type
_entity.pdbx_description
1 polymer ?
#
loop_
_entity_poly.entity_id
_entity_poly.type
_entity_poly.pdbx_seq_one_letter_code
_entity_poly.pdbx_strand_id
1 'polypeptide(L)'
;MPQQQMELSSASAMFGQSSSSSQLLKPKLGFTVSLPRRASILSSSSSSLRFLRMESQSQPPHSISCASSPSNNVSQETSSLSIEPARVGEVKRVTKETNVSVKINLDGTGVADSSTGIPFLDHMLDQLASHGLFDVHVRATGDVHIDDHHTNEDIALAIGTALLKALGERKGINRFGDFTAPLDEALIHVSLDLSGRPYLGYNLEIPTQRVGNYDTQLVEHFFQSLVNTSGMTLHIRQLAGKNSHHIIEATFKAFARALRQATESDPRRGGTIPSSKGVLSRS
;
A
#
# COMPACT_ATOMS: atom_id res chain seq x y z
N MET A 1 -58.87 -35.76 -13.77
CA MET A 1 -59.81 -35.49 -14.88
C MET A 1 -61.06 -34.84 -14.28
N PRO A 2 -61.53 -33.68 -14.77
CA PRO A 2 -60.86 -32.38 -14.94
C PRO A 2 -61.56 -31.25 -14.14
N GLN A 3 -61.01 -30.04 -14.32
CA GLN A 3 -61.35 -28.72 -13.80
C GLN A 3 -62.78 -28.23 -14.06
N GLN A 4 -63.30 -27.33 -13.20
CA GLN A 4 -63.89 -26.02 -13.58
C GLN A 4 -64.17 -25.18 -12.32
N GLN A 5 -63.42 -24.10 -12.04
CA GLN A 5 -63.61 -22.70 -12.46
C GLN A 5 -64.85 -22.00 -11.85
N MET A 6 -64.59 -21.01 -10.98
CA MET A 6 -65.52 -19.92 -10.63
C MET A 6 -64.94 -18.60 -11.17
N GLU A 7 -65.73 -17.88 -11.95
CA GLU A 7 -65.59 -16.45 -12.23
C GLU A 7 -66.61 -15.66 -11.39
N LEU A 8 -66.19 -14.55 -10.78
CA LEU A 8 -66.98 -13.34 -10.49
C LEU A 8 -65.95 -12.18 -10.41
N SER A 9 -65.84 -11.30 -11.40
CA SER A 9 -66.68 -10.13 -11.72
C SER A 9 -66.28 -8.83 -10.96
N SER A 10 -65.70 -7.90 -11.74
CA SER A 10 -65.87 -6.43 -11.75
C SER A 10 -65.49 -5.56 -10.54
N ALA A 11 -64.61 -4.57 -10.77
CA ALA A 11 -64.97 -3.15 -10.79
C ALA A 11 -63.76 -2.25 -11.15
N SER A 12 -63.90 -1.45 -12.21
CA SER A 12 -62.99 -0.39 -12.65
C SER A 12 -63.40 0.97 -12.06
N ALA A 13 -62.43 1.84 -11.75
CA ALA A 13 -62.43 3.29 -12.02
C ALA A 13 -61.13 3.93 -11.46
N MET A 14 -60.20 4.38 -12.31
CA MET A 14 -59.99 5.78 -12.76
C MET A 14 -59.18 6.63 -11.74
N PHE A 15 -57.87 6.79 -11.95
CA PHE A 15 -57.18 7.87 -12.68
C PHE A 15 -56.92 9.14 -11.86
N GLY A 16 -55.64 9.52 -11.76
CA GLY A 16 -55.18 10.79 -11.21
C GLY A 16 -53.66 10.91 -11.25
N GLN A 17 -53.11 11.28 -12.42
CA GLN A 17 -51.72 11.70 -12.58
C GLN A 17 -51.55 13.15 -12.09
N SER A 18 -50.45 13.45 -11.40
CA SER A 18 -49.87 14.80 -11.42
C SER A 18 -48.35 14.70 -11.31
N SER A 19 -47.67 15.19 -12.34
CA SER A 19 -46.24 15.42 -12.39
C SER A 19 -46.01 16.93 -12.27
N SER A 20 -45.12 17.35 -11.38
CA SER A 20 -44.60 18.72 -11.38
C SER A 20 -43.08 18.67 -11.24
N SER A 21 -42.41 19.18 -12.27
CA SER A 21 -40.97 19.42 -12.32
C SER A 21 -40.73 20.87 -11.91
N SER A 22 -39.94 21.11 -10.87
CA SER A 22 -39.50 22.44 -10.48
C SER A 22 -38.00 22.59 -10.77
N GLN A 23 -37.71 23.55 -11.64
CA GLN A 23 -36.39 23.94 -12.10
C GLN A 23 -35.61 24.65 -10.99
N LEU A 24 -34.38 24.20 -10.70
CA LEU A 24 -33.44 24.90 -9.82
C LEU A 24 -32.64 25.97 -10.60
N LEU A 25 -32.76 27.23 -10.18
CA LEU A 25 -31.89 28.34 -10.59
C LEU A 25 -30.50 28.21 -9.95
N LYS A 26 -29.44 28.39 -10.75
CA LYS A 26 -28.06 28.63 -10.30
C LYS A 26 -27.69 30.11 -10.44
N PRO A 27 -27.06 30.76 -9.46
CA PRO A 27 -26.36 32.01 -9.69
C PRO A 27 -24.89 31.76 -10.06
N LYS A 28 -24.44 32.40 -11.14
CA LYS A 28 -23.02 32.61 -11.50
C LYS A 28 -22.49 33.81 -10.72
N LEU A 29 -21.42 33.63 -9.93
CA LEU A 29 -20.51 34.72 -9.57
C LEU A 29 -19.10 34.33 -10.00
N GLY A 30 -18.57 35.04 -10.99
CA GLY A 30 -17.18 34.98 -11.38
C GLY A 30 -16.36 35.93 -10.51
N PHE A 31 -15.30 35.42 -9.89
CA PHE A 31 -14.22 36.23 -9.33
C PHE A 31 -12.98 36.00 -10.17
N THR A 32 -12.59 37.00 -10.95
CA THR A 32 -11.30 37.05 -11.65
C THR A 32 -10.28 37.70 -10.72
N VAL A 33 -9.27 36.95 -10.29
CA VAL A 33 -8.11 37.48 -9.56
C VAL A 33 -6.96 37.66 -10.54
N SER A 34 -6.52 38.90 -10.73
CA SER A 34 -5.33 39.25 -11.52
C SER A 34 -4.05 39.06 -10.70
N LEU A 35 -3.16 38.17 -11.14
CA LEU A 35 -1.80 38.02 -10.61
C LEU A 35 -0.81 38.92 -11.37
N PRO A 36 0.16 39.59 -10.71
CA PRO A 36 1.20 40.33 -11.40
C PRO A 36 2.33 39.42 -11.89
N ARG A 37 2.87 39.74 -13.07
CA ARG A 37 4.03 39.09 -13.72
C ARG A 37 5.30 39.21 -12.88
N ARG A 38 6.03 38.09 -12.75
CA ARG A 38 7.38 38.02 -12.16
C ARG A 38 8.42 38.30 -13.26
N ALA A 39 9.32 39.24 -13.02
CA ALA A 39 10.45 39.56 -13.89
C ALA A 39 11.55 38.48 -13.78
N SER A 40 12.13 38.11 -14.92
CA SER A 40 13.28 37.21 -15.06
C SER A 40 14.58 37.99 -14.91
N ILE A 41 15.49 37.51 -14.05
CA ILE A 41 16.90 37.91 -14.04
C ILE A 41 17.73 36.66 -14.29
N LEU A 42 18.40 36.63 -15.44
CA LEU A 42 19.48 35.73 -15.78
C LEU A 42 20.78 36.29 -15.20
N SER A 43 21.55 35.46 -14.50
CA SER A 43 22.98 35.70 -14.33
C SER A 43 23.74 34.37 -14.36
N SER A 44 24.56 34.21 -15.39
CA SER A 44 25.53 33.15 -15.58
C SER A 44 26.85 33.55 -14.91
N SER A 45 27.50 32.59 -14.24
CA SER A 45 28.93 32.69 -13.92
C SER A 45 29.53 31.30 -13.87
N SER A 46 30.40 31.05 -14.85
CA SER A 46 31.27 29.88 -14.98
C SER A 46 32.50 30.07 -14.08
N SER A 47 32.83 29.06 -13.29
CA SER A 47 34.04 29.03 -12.46
C SER A 47 34.94 27.87 -12.91
N SER A 48 36.12 28.25 -13.38
CA SER A 48 37.20 27.40 -13.87
C SER A 48 37.84 26.61 -12.73
N LEU A 49 37.93 25.28 -12.88
CA LEU A 49 38.65 24.39 -11.97
C LEU A 49 40.11 24.28 -12.39
N ARG A 50 41.05 24.68 -11.51
CA ARG A 50 42.47 24.36 -11.63
C ARG A 50 42.83 23.21 -10.67
N PHE A 51 43.39 22.18 -11.28
CA PHE A 51 44.00 20.99 -10.67
C PHE A 51 45.36 21.36 -10.07
N LEU A 52 45.67 20.92 -8.85
CA LEU A 52 47.03 20.89 -8.33
C LEU A 52 47.32 19.53 -7.70
N ARG A 53 48.28 18.83 -8.32
CA ARG A 53 48.89 17.56 -7.95
C ARG A 53 50.09 17.87 -7.04
N MET A 54 50.20 17.21 -5.89
CA MET A 54 51.45 17.12 -5.13
C MET A 54 51.84 15.66 -4.95
N GLU A 55 53.03 15.33 -5.42
CA GLU A 55 53.80 14.12 -5.08
C GLU A 55 54.89 14.51 -4.08
N SER A 56 55.20 13.64 -3.11
CA SER A 56 56.54 13.57 -2.50
C SER A 56 56.71 12.32 -1.60
N GLN A 57 57.34 11.32 -2.19
CA GLN A 57 58.47 10.50 -1.71
C GLN A 57 58.49 9.81 -0.33
N SER A 58 59.02 8.59 -0.39
CA SER A 58 59.23 7.56 0.62
C SER A 58 60.71 7.47 1.06
N GLN A 59 60.98 6.96 2.29
CA GLN A 59 61.94 5.88 2.65
C GLN A 59 62.37 5.86 4.15
N PRO A 60 62.90 4.73 4.70
CA PRO A 60 62.66 4.18 6.07
C PRO A 60 63.95 4.10 6.96
N PRO A 61 64.16 3.11 7.87
CA PRO A 61 63.46 2.74 9.13
C PRO A 61 64.39 2.84 10.38
N HIS A 62 63.86 2.75 11.60
CA HIS A 62 64.64 2.32 12.78
C HIS A 62 63.85 1.41 13.71
N SER A 63 64.48 0.28 14.04
CA SER A 63 64.05 -0.78 14.94
C SER A 63 64.46 -0.50 16.38
N ILE A 64 63.54 -0.68 17.33
CA ILE A 64 63.86 -0.99 18.74
C ILE A 64 62.84 -2.03 19.24
N SER A 65 63.37 -3.13 19.77
CA SER A 65 62.68 -4.18 20.52
C SER A 65 62.80 -3.87 22.01
N CYS A 66 61.72 -4.05 22.79
CA CYS A 66 61.79 -4.74 24.09
C CYS A 66 60.40 -4.94 24.74
N ALA A 67 60.28 -6.09 25.39
CA ALA A 67 59.15 -6.71 26.09
C ALA A 67 58.39 -5.86 27.11
N SER A 68 57.08 -6.15 27.27
CA SER A 68 56.50 -6.78 28.49
C SER A 68 54.98 -6.65 28.53
N SER A 69 54.26 -7.77 28.67
CA SER A 69 52.86 -7.81 29.11
C SER A 69 52.75 -7.37 30.58
N PRO A 70 51.60 -6.83 31.06
CA PRO A 70 50.50 -7.72 31.41
C PRO A 70 49.09 -7.17 31.09
N SER A 71 48.21 -8.13 30.80
CA SER A 71 46.80 -8.21 31.19
C SER A 71 46.03 -6.91 31.36
N ASN A 72 45.22 -6.57 30.36
CA ASN A 72 43.94 -5.92 30.58
C ASN A 72 42.86 -6.69 29.83
N ASN A 73 41.99 -7.34 30.61
CA ASN A 73 40.72 -7.90 30.15
C ASN A 73 39.88 -6.75 29.59
N VAL A 74 39.94 -6.55 28.27
CA VAL A 74 38.87 -5.86 27.56
C VAL A 74 37.83 -6.93 27.26
N SER A 75 36.83 -7.02 28.13
CA SER A 75 35.57 -7.67 27.81
C SER A 75 35.00 -6.98 26.57
N GLN A 76 35.24 -7.57 25.40
CA GLN A 76 34.42 -7.33 24.24
C GLN A 76 33.01 -7.81 24.60
N GLU A 77 32.17 -6.89 25.05
CA GLU A 77 30.73 -7.04 24.95
C GLU A 77 30.41 -7.15 23.46
N THR A 78 30.44 -8.38 22.96
CA THR A 78 29.71 -8.74 21.76
C THR A 78 28.25 -8.42 22.08
N SER A 79 27.78 -7.25 21.62
CA SER A 79 26.37 -6.92 21.61
C SER A 79 25.68 -8.01 20.79
N SER A 80 25.18 -9.03 21.47
CA SER A 80 24.32 -10.04 20.89
C SER A 80 23.12 -9.27 20.35
N LEU A 81 23.09 -9.06 19.03
CA LEU A 81 21.89 -8.63 18.33
C LEU A 81 20.81 -9.63 18.75
N SER A 82 19.88 -9.19 19.59
CA SER A 82 18.69 -9.95 19.91
C SER A 82 17.98 -10.23 18.59
N ILE A 83 18.04 -11.47 18.13
CA ILE A 83 17.28 -11.92 16.97
C ILE A 83 15.83 -11.98 17.43
N GLU A 84 15.14 -10.84 17.35
CA GLU A 84 13.70 -10.82 17.48
C GLU A 84 13.12 -11.70 16.36
N PRO A 85 12.21 -12.63 16.69
CA PRO A 85 11.62 -13.50 15.68
C PRO A 85 10.87 -12.67 14.63
N ALA A 86 11.06 -12.99 13.36
CA ALA A 86 10.44 -12.27 12.25
C ALA A 86 8.91 -12.26 12.37
N ARG A 87 8.28 -11.11 12.09
CA ARG A 87 6.82 -10.95 12.14
C ARG A 87 6.18 -11.53 10.90
N VAL A 88 5.72 -12.78 11.02
CA VAL A 88 5.14 -13.56 9.92
C VAL A 88 3.67 -13.83 10.16
N GLY A 89 2.86 -13.63 9.12
CA GLY A 89 1.44 -13.98 9.10
C GLY A 89 1.14 -14.98 7.99
N GLU A 90 0.47 -16.07 8.33
CA GLU A 90 0.08 -17.12 7.38
C GLU A 90 -1.44 -17.35 7.40
N VAL A 91 -2.03 -17.47 6.22
CA VAL A 91 -3.47 -17.64 6.02
C VAL A 91 -3.72 -18.62 4.89
N LYS A 92 -4.60 -19.59 5.14
CA LYS A 92 -5.22 -20.42 4.11
C LYS A 92 -6.73 -20.21 4.16
N ARG A 93 -7.34 -19.91 3.02
CA ARG A 93 -8.77 -19.64 2.87
C ARG A 93 -9.30 -20.45 1.70
N VAL A 94 -10.38 -21.20 1.92
CA VAL A 94 -10.98 -22.07 0.91
C VAL A 94 -12.48 -21.85 0.87
N THR A 95 -13.02 -21.59 -0.31
CA THR A 95 -14.46 -21.50 -0.60
C THR A 95 -14.80 -22.42 -1.77
N LYS A 96 -16.02 -22.32 -2.30
CA LYS A 96 -16.39 -22.99 -3.55
C LYS A 96 -15.85 -22.28 -4.80
N GLU A 97 -15.52 -21.00 -4.67
CA GLU A 97 -15.06 -20.13 -5.77
C GLU A 97 -13.53 -20.12 -5.83
N THR A 98 -12.85 -20.09 -4.67
CA THR A 98 -11.40 -19.91 -4.61
C THR A 98 -10.71 -20.79 -3.55
N ASN A 99 -9.40 -20.99 -3.74
CA ASN A 99 -8.49 -21.57 -2.76
C ASN A 99 -7.22 -20.73 -2.74
N VAL A 100 -6.99 -20.05 -1.61
CA VAL A 100 -5.97 -19.02 -1.45
C VAL A 100 -5.06 -19.37 -0.27
N SER A 101 -3.75 -19.29 -0.47
CA SER A 101 -2.72 -19.41 0.55
C SER A 101 -1.81 -18.20 0.49
N VAL A 102 -1.63 -17.53 1.63
CA VAL A 102 -0.79 -16.33 1.76
C VAL A 102 0.17 -16.50 2.94
N LYS A 103 1.42 -16.10 2.72
CA LYS A 103 2.42 -15.90 3.78
C LYS A 103 3.09 -14.54 3.56
N ILE A 104 3.08 -13.70 4.59
CA ILE A 104 3.74 -12.39 4.58
C ILE A 104 4.72 -12.30 5.74
N ASN A 105 5.96 -11.92 5.43
CA ASN A 105 6.95 -11.51 6.41
C ASN A 105 7.08 -9.97 6.39
N LEU A 106 6.76 -9.30 7.49
CA LEU A 106 6.90 -7.85 7.60
C LEU A 106 8.37 -7.40 7.70
N ASP A 107 9.24 -8.29 8.21
CA ASP A 107 10.67 -8.06 8.42
C ASP A 107 11.49 -8.80 7.35
N GLY A 108 11.01 -8.73 6.10
CA GLY A 108 11.56 -9.46 4.97
C GLY A 108 12.71 -8.76 4.26
N THR A 109 13.00 -9.27 3.07
CA THR A 109 14.03 -8.74 2.17
C THR A 109 13.48 -8.31 0.81
N GLY A 110 12.17 -8.44 0.61
CA GLY A 110 11.50 -8.13 -0.65
C GLY A 110 11.37 -9.33 -1.59
N VAL A 111 11.36 -10.56 -1.04
CA VAL A 111 11.11 -11.76 -1.86
C VAL A 111 9.68 -11.74 -2.37
N ALA A 112 9.52 -11.83 -3.68
CA ALA A 112 8.22 -11.93 -4.32
C ALA A 112 8.04 -13.33 -4.91
N ASP A 113 6.97 -14.01 -4.51
CA ASP A 113 6.61 -15.34 -4.98
C ASP A 113 5.08 -15.46 -5.04
N SER A 114 4.49 -14.77 -6.02
CA SER A 114 3.05 -14.70 -6.22
C SER A 114 2.64 -15.46 -7.49
N SER A 115 1.63 -16.31 -7.37
CA SER A 115 0.98 -16.99 -8.50
C SER A 115 -0.51 -17.04 -8.21
N THR A 116 -1.22 -16.04 -8.71
CA THR A 116 -2.64 -15.80 -8.40
C THR A 116 -3.60 -16.30 -9.48
N GLY A 117 -3.09 -16.59 -10.67
CA GLY A 117 -3.90 -16.80 -11.87
C GLY A 117 -4.30 -15.51 -12.58
N ILE A 118 -3.95 -14.34 -12.02
CA ILE A 118 -4.19 -13.01 -12.58
C ILE A 118 -2.82 -12.33 -12.78
N PRO A 119 -2.20 -12.41 -13.98
CA PRO A 119 -0.80 -12.00 -14.18
C PRO A 119 -0.51 -10.53 -13.83
N PHE A 120 -1.46 -9.63 -14.04
CA PHE A 120 -1.27 -8.22 -13.67
C PHE A 120 -1.29 -8.02 -12.16
N LEU A 121 -2.11 -8.78 -11.42
CA LEU A 121 -2.11 -8.74 -9.96
C LEU A 121 -0.81 -9.33 -9.39
N ASP A 122 -0.27 -10.39 -10.00
CA ASP A 122 1.05 -10.93 -9.65
C ASP A 122 2.12 -9.83 -9.73
N HIS A 123 2.17 -9.09 -10.86
CA HIS A 123 3.09 -7.96 -11.04
C HIS A 123 2.89 -6.84 -9.99
N MET A 124 1.64 -6.58 -9.56
CA MET A 124 1.36 -5.61 -8.50
C MET A 124 1.83 -6.08 -7.12
N LEU A 125 1.70 -7.38 -6.82
CA LEU A 125 2.21 -7.97 -5.58
C LEU A 125 3.75 -8.00 -5.55
N ASP A 126 4.41 -8.10 -6.70
CA ASP A 126 5.86 -7.94 -6.79
C ASP A 126 6.30 -6.52 -6.39
N GLN A 127 5.51 -5.49 -6.73
CA GLN A 127 5.80 -4.12 -6.29
C GLN A 127 5.65 -3.96 -4.78
N LEU A 128 4.66 -4.65 -4.18
CA LEU A 128 4.46 -4.67 -2.74
C LEU A 128 5.68 -5.26 -2.03
N ALA A 129 6.18 -6.40 -2.49
CA ALA A 129 7.38 -7.03 -1.96
C ALA A 129 8.62 -6.14 -2.16
N SER A 130 8.91 -5.75 -3.40
CA SER A 130 10.14 -5.05 -3.77
C SER A 130 10.30 -3.70 -3.06
N HIS A 131 9.22 -2.91 -2.98
CA HIS A 131 9.29 -1.56 -2.40
C HIS A 131 8.95 -1.53 -0.90
N GLY A 132 8.22 -2.52 -0.40
CA GLY A 132 7.92 -2.69 1.01
C GLY A 132 9.01 -3.45 1.78
N LEU A 133 9.89 -4.17 1.08
CA LEU A 133 10.79 -5.19 1.64
C LEU A 133 10.05 -6.31 2.38
N PHE A 134 8.81 -6.56 2.01
CA PHE A 134 8.05 -7.69 2.53
C PHE A 134 8.42 -8.94 1.75
N ASP A 135 8.52 -10.08 2.43
CA ASP A 135 8.50 -11.35 1.72
C ASP A 135 7.03 -11.73 1.51
N VAL A 136 6.60 -11.80 0.25
CA VAL A 136 5.21 -11.98 -0.16
C VAL A 136 5.08 -13.28 -0.94
N HIS A 137 4.47 -14.27 -0.32
CA HIS A 137 4.12 -15.53 -0.97
C HIS A 137 2.62 -15.64 -1.12
N VAL A 138 2.14 -15.77 -2.36
CA VAL A 138 0.72 -15.94 -2.67
C VAL A 138 0.54 -17.10 -3.64
N ARG A 139 -0.39 -17.99 -3.31
CA ARG A 139 -0.92 -19.01 -4.23
C ARG A 139 -2.42 -18.88 -4.25
N ALA A 140 -3.00 -18.75 -5.44
CA ALA A 140 -4.44 -18.82 -5.60
C ALA A 140 -4.82 -19.66 -6.82
N THR A 141 -5.91 -20.39 -6.66
CA THR A 141 -6.71 -20.94 -7.76
C THR A 141 -8.13 -20.48 -7.55
N GLY A 142 -8.79 -20.00 -8.60
CA GLY A 142 -10.18 -19.61 -8.53
C GLY A 142 -10.87 -19.71 -9.88
N ASP A 143 -12.11 -19.27 -9.91
CA ASP A 143 -13.02 -19.30 -11.06
C ASP A 143 -12.77 -18.16 -12.07
N VAL A 144 -11.49 -17.88 -12.39
CA VAL A 144 -11.05 -16.83 -13.35
C VAL A 144 -11.63 -16.94 -14.77
N HIS A 145 -12.28 -18.07 -15.08
CA HIS A 145 -13.00 -18.28 -16.33
C HIS A 145 -14.41 -17.63 -16.33
N ILE A 146 -14.93 -17.27 -15.16
CA ILE A 146 -16.13 -16.45 -14.98
C ILE A 146 -15.70 -14.98 -15.07
N ASP A 147 -14.91 -14.53 -14.10
CA ASP A 147 -14.17 -13.27 -14.09
C ASP A 147 -13.05 -13.29 -13.02
N ASP A 148 -12.28 -12.21 -12.93
CA ASP A 148 -11.18 -12.09 -11.96
C ASP A 148 -11.66 -11.73 -10.53
N HIS A 149 -12.96 -11.50 -10.31
CA HIS A 149 -13.48 -10.81 -9.12
C HIS A 149 -13.26 -11.61 -7.84
N HIS A 150 -13.77 -12.84 -7.77
CA HIS A 150 -13.67 -13.67 -6.55
C HIS A 150 -12.19 -13.94 -6.20
N THR A 151 -11.38 -14.23 -7.22
CA THR A 151 -9.94 -14.49 -7.03
C THR A 151 -9.24 -13.25 -6.48
N ASN A 152 -9.44 -12.07 -7.07
CA ASN A 152 -8.88 -10.81 -6.60
C ASN A 152 -9.31 -10.46 -5.17
N GLU A 153 -10.61 -10.55 -4.88
CA GLU A 153 -11.17 -10.26 -3.56
C GLU A 153 -10.58 -11.19 -2.49
N ASP A 154 -10.60 -12.50 -2.74
CA ASP A 154 -10.21 -13.48 -1.73
C ASP A 154 -8.71 -13.46 -1.44
N ILE A 155 -7.88 -13.10 -2.44
CA ILE A 155 -6.47 -12.78 -2.25
C ILE A 155 -6.32 -11.57 -1.33
N ALA A 156 -7.02 -10.47 -1.59
CA ALA A 156 -6.95 -9.28 -0.76
C ALA A 156 -7.41 -9.53 0.69
N LEU A 157 -8.50 -10.28 0.88
CA LEU A 157 -8.99 -10.69 2.20
C LEU A 157 -7.94 -11.52 2.96
N ALA A 158 -7.29 -12.47 2.27
CA ALA A 158 -6.25 -13.32 2.85
C ALA A 158 -4.99 -12.53 3.20
N ILE A 159 -4.55 -11.61 2.32
CA ILE A 159 -3.43 -10.69 2.56
C ILE A 159 -3.72 -9.81 3.78
N GLY A 160 -4.88 -9.16 3.84
CA GLY A 160 -5.21 -8.31 4.99
C GLY A 160 -5.26 -9.10 6.30
N THR A 161 -5.72 -10.35 6.27
CA THR A 161 -5.69 -11.23 7.44
C THR A 161 -4.26 -11.65 7.82
N ALA A 162 -3.39 -11.90 6.84
CA ALA A 162 -1.98 -12.22 7.09
C ALA A 162 -1.25 -11.01 7.71
N LEU A 163 -1.50 -9.80 7.20
CA LEU A 163 -1.00 -8.56 7.80
C LEU A 163 -1.46 -8.39 9.25
N LEU A 164 -2.75 -8.62 9.53
CA LEU A 164 -3.29 -8.55 10.88
C LEU A 164 -2.57 -9.52 11.84
N LYS A 165 -2.36 -10.76 11.40
CA LYS A 165 -1.65 -11.78 12.20
C LYS A 165 -0.19 -11.39 12.44
N ALA A 166 0.51 -10.96 11.38
CA ALA A 166 1.92 -10.56 11.47
C ALA A 166 2.13 -9.35 12.37
N LEU A 167 1.18 -8.40 12.39
CA LEU A 167 1.22 -7.22 13.24
C LEU A 167 1.03 -7.50 14.73
N GLY A 168 0.37 -8.60 15.09
CA GLY A 168 0.07 -8.96 16.47
C GLY A 168 -0.56 -7.81 17.26
N GLU A 169 0.03 -7.48 18.41
CA GLU A 169 -0.43 -6.40 19.31
C GLU A 169 -0.13 -4.98 18.82
N ARG A 170 0.60 -4.82 17.70
CA ARG A 170 0.98 -3.51 17.12
C ARG A 170 1.78 -2.62 18.07
N LYS A 171 2.51 -3.23 19.00
CA LYS A 171 3.43 -2.55 19.93
C LYS A 171 4.72 -2.18 19.22
N GLY A 172 5.33 -1.08 19.63
CA GLY A 172 6.66 -0.69 19.14
C GLY A 172 6.70 -0.10 17.74
N ILE A 173 5.65 -0.22 16.92
CA ILE A 173 5.65 0.27 15.53
C ILE A 173 5.43 1.79 15.41
N ASN A 174 5.76 2.33 14.24
CA ASN A 174 5.45 3.72 13.86
C ASN A 174 3.93 3.98 13.75
N ARG A 175 3.13 2.95 13.41
CA ARG A 175 1.67 2.97 13.22
C ARG A 175 1.19 3.74 11.99
N PHE A 176 1.78 4.90 11.70
CA PHE A 176 1.43 5.74 10.58
C PHE A 176 2.45 5.60 9.45
N GLY A 177 1.95 5.61 8.22
CA GLY A 177 2.74 5.58 7.01
C GLY A 177 2.21 6.58 6.01
N ASP A 178 3.10 7.30 5.35
CA ASP A 178 2.76 8.33 4.37
C ASP A 178 3.80 8.36 3.26
N PHE A 179 3.37 8.16 2.01
CA PHE A 179 4.28 8.17 0.88
C PHE A 179 3.57 8.56 -0.41
N THR A 180 4.27 9.33 -1.24
CA THR A 180 3.83 9.63 -2.61
C THR A 180 4.82 9.03 -3.60
N ALA A 181 4.33 8.21 -4.53
CA ALA A 181 5.15 7.59 -5.56
C ALA A 181 4.72 8.10 -6.95
N PRO A 182 5.67 8.55 -7.78
CA PRO A 182 5.43 8.73 -9.20
C PRO A 182 5.63 7.43 -9.97
N LEU A 183 5.02 7.37 -11.15
CA LEU A 183 5.48 6.52 -12.25
C LEU A 183 5.19 7.27 -13.55
N ASP A 184 6.25 7.74 -14.19
CA ASP A 184 6.19 8.66 -15.33
C ASP A 184 5.24 9.85 -15.05
N GLU A 185 4.12 9.97 -15.76
CA GLU A 185 3.16 11.05 -15.59
C GLU A 185 2.16 10.83 -14.43
N ALA A 186 2.10 9.61 -13.89
CA ALA A 186 1.25 9.30 -12.75
C ALA A 186 1.91 9.70 -11.43
N LEU A 187 1.09 10.17 -10.49
CA LEU A 187 1.53 10.54 -9.15
C LEU A 187 0.44 10.16 -8.14
N ILE A 188 0.74 9.20 -7.28
CA ILE A 188 -0.21 8.65 -6.31
C ILE A 188 0.32 8.87 -4.89
N HIS A 189 -0.55 9.39 -4.02
CA HIS A 189 -0.29 9.58 -2.60
C HIS A 189 -1.06 8.54 -1.80
N VAL A 190 -0.35 7.82 -0.92
CA VAL A 190 -0.92 6.88 0.03
C VAL A 190 -0.60 7.31 1.45
N SER A 191 -1.63 7.36 2.30
CA SER A 191 -1.49 7.59 3.74
C SER A 191 -2.30 6.55 4.49
N LEU A 192 -1.73 5.96 5.53
CA LEU A 192 -2.37 4.89 6.29
C LEU A 192 -2.09 4.93 7.79
N ASP A 193 -3.05 4.41 8.55
CA ASP A 193 -2.99 4.21 10.00
C ASP A 193 -3.33 2.74 10.28
N LEU A 194 -2.40 2.02 10.93
CA LEU A 194 -2.60 0.64 11.44
C LEU A 194 -3.50 0.63 12.68
N SER A 195 -4.72 1.12 12.47
CA SER A 195 -5.57 1.74 13.48
C SER A 195 -6.47 0.77 14.25
N GLY A 196 -6.72 -0.40 13.66
CA GLY A 196 -7.72 -1.37 14.08
C GLY A 196 -9.07 -1.15 13.40
N ARG A 197 -9.25 -0.01 12.71
CA ARG A 197 -10.53 0.43 12.14
C ARG A 197 -10.48 0.35 10.61
N PRO A 198 -11.25 -0.55 9.98
CA PRO A 198 -11.27 -0.67 8.53
C PRO A 198 -11.89 0.57 7.90
N TYR A 199 -11.16 1.21 6.99
CA TYR A 199 -11.65 2.34 6.19
C TYR A 199 -10.80 2.50 4.93
N LEU A 200 -11.46 2.75 3.79
CA LEU A 200 -10.81 3.12 2.55
C LEU A 200 -11.33 4.48 2.07
N GLY A 201 -10.42 5.44 1.89
CA GLY A 201 -10.66 6.62 1.06
C GLY A 201 -9.94 6.44 -0.26
N TYR A 202 -10.66 6.43 -1.37
CA TYR A 202 -10.12 6.14 -2.70
C TYR A 202 -10.67 7.11 -3.74
N ASN A 203 -9.82 7.62 -4.64
CA ASN A 203 -10.26 8.51 -5.72
C ASN A 203 -9.52 8.27 -7.06
N LEU A 204 -8.95 7.08 -7.27
CA LEU A 204 -8.27 6.83 -8.55
C LEU A 204 -9.27 6.91 -9.69
N GLU A 205 -8.90 7.67 -10.72
CA GLU A 205 -9.62 7.77 -11.98
C GLU A 205 -8.82 7.00 -13.02
N ILE A 206 -9.15 5.72 -13.19
CA ILE A 206 -8.47 4.80 -14.11
C ILE A 206 -9.21 4.82 -15.46
N PRO A 207 -8.63 5.38 -16.54
CA PRO A 207 -9.40 5.73 -17.74
C PRO A 207 -9.68 4.56 -18.70
N THR A 208 -9.06 3.40 -18.50
CA THR A 208 -9.36 2.17 -19.27
C THR A 208 -10.05 1.15 -18.39
N GLN A 209 -10.95 0.35 -18.95
CA GLN A 209 -11.65 -0.72 -18.20
C GLN A 209 -10.77 -1.93 -17.90
N ARG A 210 -9.69 -2.10 -18.67
CA ARG A 210 -8.77 -3.24 -18.57
C ARG A 210 -7.33 -2.76 -18.66
N VAL A 211 -6.43 -3.46 -17.96
CA VAL A 211 -4.98 -3.42 -18.17
C VAL A 211 -4.51 -4.86 -18.42
N GLY A 212 -4.11 -5.14 -19.66
CA GLY A 212 -4.05 -6.53 -20.13
C GLY A 212 -5.43 -7.18 -20.01
N ASN A 213 -5.52 -8.29 -19.27
CA ASN A 213 -6.80 -8.95 -18.99
C ASN A 213 -7.44 -8.50 -17.67
N TYR A 214 -6.75 -7.73 -16.84
CA TYR A 214 -7.24 -7.39 -15.50
C TYR A 214 -8.25 -6.25 -15.52
N ASP A 215 -9.40 -6.47 -14.91
CA ASP A 215 -10.47 -5.47 -14.79
C ASP A 215 -10.09 -4.37 -13.78
N THR A 216 -10.07 -3.12 -14.23
CA THR A 216 -9.55 -2.01 -13.42
C THR A 216 -10.45 -1.64 -12.25
N GLN A 217 -11.72 -2.05 -12.25
CA GLN A 217 -12.60 -1.88 -11.09
C GLN A 217 -12.12 -2.70 -9.88
N LEU A 218 -11.38 -3.79 -10.13
CA LEU A 218 -10.89 -4.68 -9.09
C LEU A 218 -9.76 -4.08 -8.25
N VAL A 219 -9.15 -2.97 -8.69
CA VAL A 219 -8.12 -2.25 -7.93
C VAL A 219 -8.72 -1.66 -6.65
N GLU A 220 -9.85 -0.96 -6.76
CA GLU A 220 -10.54 -0.41 -5.58
C GLU A 220 -11.03 -1.54 -4.67
N HIS A 221 -11.63 -2.58 -5.25
CA HIS A 221 -12.09 -3.76 -4.52
C HIS A 221 -10.95 -4.48 -3.77
N PHE A 222 -9.77 -4.60 -4.38
CA PHE A 222 -8.59 -5.18 -3.73
C PHE A 222 -8.24 -4.43 -2.44
N PHE A 223 -8.10 -3.11 -2.51
CA PHE A 223 -7.78 -2.32 -1.33
C PHE A 223 -8.91 -2.30 -0.31
N GLN A 224 -10.17 -2.28 -0.74
CA GLN A 224 -11.32 -2.32 0.16
C GLN A 224 -11.35 -3.63 0.95
N SER A 225 -11.16 -4.77 0.29
CA SER A 225 -11.11 -6.08 0.92
C SER A 225 -9.90 -6.22 1.85
N LEU A 226 -8.74 -5.70 1.45
CA LEU A 226 -7.53 -5.68 2.28
C LEU A 226 -7.74 -4.90 3.58
N VAL A 227 -8.34 -3.70 3.54
CA VAL A 227 -8.57 -2.91 4.76
C VAL A 227 -9.58 -3.56 5.69
N ASN A 228 -10.61 -4.20 5.13
CA ASN A 228 -11.65 -4.90 5.87
C ASN A 228 -11.08 -6.01 6.75
N THR A 229 -10.06 -6.74 6.27
CA THR A 229 -9.43 -7.84 7.01
C THR A 229 -8.20 -7.45 7.81
N SER A 230 -7.46 -6.42 7.40
CA SER A 230 -6.32 -5.92 8.18
C SER A 230 -6.73 -5.02 9.36
N GLY A 231 -7.91 -4.39 9.29
CA GLY A 231 -8.31 -3.37 10.25
C GLY A 231 -7.41 -2.14 10.14
N MET A 232 -7.17 -1.69 8.91
CA MET A 232 -6.37 -0.50 8.59
C MET A 232 -7.26 0.62 8.09
N THR A 233 -6.89 1.86 8.42
CA THR A 233 -7.42 3.04 7.75
C THR A 233 -6.46 3.41 6.62
N LEU A 234 -6.93 3.45 5.37
CA LEU A 234 -6.12 3.67 4.19
C LEU A 234 -6.73 4.77 3.31
N HIS A 235 -5.89 5.71 2.88
CA HIS A 235 -6.24 6.72 1.88
C HIS A 235 -5.33 6.58 0.66
N ILE A 236 -5.93 6.51 -0.52
CA ILE A 236 -5.25 6.46 -1.82
C ILE A 236 -5.75 7.64 -2.65
N ARG A 237 -4.84 8.52 -3.04
CA ARG A 237 -5.16 9.74 -3.78
C ARG A 237 -4.38 9.84 -5.09
N GLN A 238 -5.10 9.92 -6.20
CA GLN A 238 -4.54 10.33 -7.48
C GLN A 238 -4.31 11.84 -7.49
N LEU A 239 -3.06 12.25 -7.74
CA LEU A 239 -2.67 13.65 -7.89
C LEU A 239 -2.45 14.01 -9.36
N ALA A 240 -1.96 13.04 -10.14
CA ALA A 240 -1.81 13.11 -11.59
C ALA A 240 -1.80 11.69 -12.17
N GLY A 241 -2.03 11.56 -13.48
CA GLY A 241 -1.89 10.28 -14.20
C GLY A 241 -2.85 10.18 -15.37
N LYS A 242 -2.42 9.47 -16.41
CA LYS A 242 -3.24 9.22 -17.61
C LYS A 242 -3.21 7.75 -18.04
N ASN A 243 -2.06 7.11 -17.94
CA ASN A 243 -1.92 5.70 -18.26
C ASN A 243 -2.42 4.86 -17.07
N SER A 244 -3.39 3.98 -17.31
CA SER A 244 -3.98 3.11 -16.30
C SER A 244 -2.96 2.22 -15.59
N HIS A 245 -2.00 1.65 -16.33
CA HIS A 245 -0.91 0.86 -15.75
C HIS A 245 -0.10 1.72 -14.80
N HIS A 246 0.31 2.92 -15.24
CA HIS A 246 1.14 3.82 -14.44
C HIS A 246 0.44 4.24 -13.13
N ILE A 247 -0.86 4.56 -13.22
CA ILE A 247 -1.70 4.90 -12.05
C ILE A 247 -1.73 3.74 -11.04
N ILE A 248 -2.02 2.52 -11.50
CA ILE A 248 -2.16 1.37 -10.61
C ILE A 248 -0.80 0.97 -10.02
N GLU A 249 0.25 0.89 -10.82
CA GLU A 249 1.57 0.50 -10.34
C GLU A 249 2.16 1.54 -9.38
N ALA A 250 2.00 2.84 -9.66
CA ALA A 250 2.36 3.90 -8.71
C ALA A 250 1.58 3.78 -7.38
N THR A 251 0.32 3.34 -7.43
CA THR A 251 -0.49 3.08 -6.24
C THR A 251 0.11 1.97 -5.38
N PHE A 252 0.45 0.82 -5.97
CA PHE A 252 1.07 -0.29 -5.22
C PHE A 252 2.44 0.10 -4.67
N LYS A 253 3.24 0.86 -5.43
CA LYS A 253 4.53 1.40 -4.97
C LYS A 253 4.37 2.34 -3.77
N ALA A 254 3.43 3.28 -3.83
CA ALA A 254 3.14 4.20 -2.73
C ALA A 254 2.62 3.45 -1.50
N PHE A 255 1.69 2.51 -1.70
CA PHE A 255 1.16 1.67 -0.64
C PHE A 255 2.24 0.83 0.04
N ALA A 256 3.12 0.18 -0.72
CA ALA A 256 4.21 -0.62 -0.20
C ALA A 256 5.13 0.20 0.73
N ARG A 257 5.51 1.40 0.29
CA ARG A 257 6.38 2.30 1.05
C ARG A 257 5.71 2.85 2.31
N ALA A 258 4.45 3.29 2.21
CA ALA A 258 3.68 3.75 3.35
C ALA A 258 3.47 2.62 4.37
N LEU A 259 3.13 1.41 3.90
CA LEU A 259 2.92 0.26 4.77
C LEU A 259 4.22 -0.13 5.48
N ARG A 260 5.34 -0.17 4.76
CA ARG A 260 6.67 -0.41 5.34
C ARG A 260 6.92 0.56 6.49
N GLN A 261 6.83 1.86 6.23
CA GLN A 261 7.03 2.89 7.25
C GLN A 261 6.16 2.65 8.47
N ALA A 262 4.86 2.36 8.27
CA ALA A 262 3.92 2.15 9.38
C ALA A 262 4.24 0.90 10.22
N THR A 263 4.75 -0.15 9.58
CA THR A 263 5.08 -1.44 10.20
C THR A 263 6.46 -1.45 10.87
N GLU A 264 7.37 -0.55 10.48
CA GLU A 264 8.71 -0.46 11.07
C GLU A 264 8.66 -0.09 12.56
N SER A 265 9.70 -0.51 13.29
CA SER A 265 9.89 -0.16 14.69
C SER A 265 10.13 1.35 14.85
N ASP A 266 9.45 1.97 15.83
CA ASP A 266 9.72 3.31 16.30
C ASP A 266 10.87 3.24 17.32
N PRO A 267 12.08 3.75 16.99
CA PRO A 267 13.27 3.62 17.84
C PRO A 267 13.16 4.38 19.17
N ARG A 268 12.17 5.27 19.31
CA ARG A 268 12.02 6.15 20.49
C ARG A 268 10.90 5.72 21.43
N ARG A 269 9.96 4.88 20.99
CA ARG A 269 8.79 4.54 21.82
C ARG A 269 9.04 3.43 22.84
N GLY A 270 10.15 2.71 22.74
CA GLY A 270 10.52 1.64 23.67
C GLY A 270 9.49 0.51 23.76
N GLY A 271 8.95 0.06 22.61
CA GLY A 271 8.01 -1.07 22.57
C GLY A 271 6.59 -0.78 23.09
N THR A 272 6.28 0.45 23.49
CA THR A 272 4.93 0.82 23.95
C THR A 272 3.88 0.78 22.84
N ILE A 273 2.59 0.70 23.21
CA ILE A 273 1.48 0.74 22.24
C ILE A 273 1.34 2.16 21.64
N PRO A 274 1.18 2.30 20.30
CA PRO A 274 0.99 3.59 19.64
C PRO A 274 -0.36 4.28 19.83
N SER A 275 -0.95 4.24 21.02
CA SER A 275 -2.33 4.68 21.23
C SER A 275 -2.51 5.33 22.60
N SER A 276 -3.09 6.53 22.63
CA SER A 276 -3.51 7.19 23.87
C SER A 276 -4.62 6.41 24.60
N LYS A 277 -5.39 5.58 23.89
CA LYS A 277 -6.40 4.69 24.49
C LYS A 277 -5.80 3.44 25.11
N GLY A 278 -4.49 3.21 24.98
CA GLY A 278 -3.81 2.02 25.48
C GLY A 278 -4.05 0.73 24.68
N VAL A 279 -4.85 0.77 23.60
CA VAL A 279 -5.17 -0.40 22.77
C VAL A 279 -5.31 -0.02 21.29
N LEU A 280 -4.96 -0.98 20.42
CA LEU A 280 -5.28 -1.04 18.99
C LEU A 280 -5.81 -2.44 18.69
N SER A 281 -7.07 -2.57 18.28
CA SER A 281 -7.72 -3.86 18.02
C SER A 281 -8.69 -3.76 16.83
N ARG A 282 -8.89 -4.87 16.12
CA ARG A 282 -9.88 -5.03 15.04
C ARG A 282 -11.24 -5.57 15.55
N SER A 283 -11.33 -5.95 16.82
CA SER A 283 -12.54 -6.49 17.47
C SER A 283 -13.72 -5.53 17.46
#